data_AF-A0AAD5FWR6-F1
#
_entry.id   AF-A0AAD5FWR6-F1
#
_cell.length_a   1.000
_cell.length_b   1.000
_cell.length_c   1.000
_cell.angle_alpha   90.00
_cell.angle_beta   90.00
_cell.angle_gamma   90.00
#
_symmetry.space_group_name_H-M   'P 1'
#
loop_
_entity.id
_entity.type
_entity.pdbx_description
1 polymer ?
#
loop_
_entity_poly.entity_id
_entity_poly.type
_entity_poly.pdbx_seq_one_letter_code
_entity_poly.pdbx_strand_id
1 'polypeptide(L)'
;MTQPKKFYSQLSINTNKQKLQYIQDVASLVLGVVAGITTLESLNGFLFFFGGLSLTNAAFYLLCGQGNIEKFFQNPLQEIFVEGLAGNLPGYIMMWCLIYALVKSSS
;
A
#
# COMPACT_ATOMS: atom_id res chain seq x y z
N MET A 1 -12.63 -24.30 29.61
CA MET A 1 -12.58 -22.82 29.51
C MET A 1 -12.91 -22.46 28.06
N THR A 2 -14.17 -22.10 27.83
CA THR A 2 -14.72 -21.79 26.51
C THR A 2 -14.15 -20.46 26.02
N GLN A 3 -13.28 -20.52 25.00
CA GLN A 3 -12.81 -19.33 24.29
C GLN A 3 -14.02 -18.57 23.73
N PRO A 4 -14.22 -17.28 24.07
CA PRO A 4 -15.37 -16.53 23.59
C PRO A 4 -15.29 -16.44 22.07
N LYS A 5 -16.26 -17.03 21.37
CA LYS A 5 -16.39 -16.99 19.92
C LYS A 5 -16.62 -15.54 19.51
N LYS A 6 -15.54 -14.84 19.13
CA LYS A 6 -15.60 -13.45 18.64
C LYS A 6 -16.43 -13.43 17.37
N PHE A 7 -17.65 -12.91 17.45
CA PHE A 7 -18.47 -12.61 16.29
C PHE A 7 -17.87 -11.36 15.61
N TYR A 8 -16.99 -11.59 14.64
CA TYR A 8 -16.53 -10.52 13.77
C TYR A 8 -17.65 -10.14 12.82
N SER A 9 -18.13 -8.90 12.89
CA SER A 9 -18.97 -8.35 11.83
C SER A 9 -18.12 -8.22 10.57
N GLN A 10 -18.48 -9.00 9.54
CA GLN A 10 -17.83 -8.94 8.22
C GLN A 10 -17.85 -7.52 7.64
N LEU A 11 -18.87 -6.73 8.01
CA LEU A 11 -19.00 -5.33 7.63
C LEU A 11 -17.84 -4.48 8.17
N SER A 12 -17.51 -4.63 9.45
CA SER A 12 -16.43 -3.86 10.09
C SER A 12 -15.06 -4.23 9.54
N ILE A 13 -14.84 -5.51 9.22
CA ILE A 13 -13.61 -5.97 8.58
C ILE A 13 -13.50 -5.36 7.18
N ASN A 14 -14.58 -5.38 6.39
CA ASN A 14 -14.59 -4.84 5.04
C ASN A 14 -14.36 -3.32 5.03
N THR A 15 -15.00 -2.57 5.93
CA THR A 15 -14.76 -1.12 6.05
C THR A 15 -13.30 -0.82 6.39
N ASN A 16 -12.66 -1.58 7.27
CA ASN A 16 -11.25 -1.41 7.59
C ASN A 16 -10.34 -1.72 6.40
N LYS A 17 -10.65 -2.79 5.64
CA LYS A 17 -9.95 -3.13 4.40
C LYS A 17 -10.05 -2.00 3.38
N GLN A 18 -11.23 -1.42 3.19
CA GLN A 18 -11.41 -0.29 2.26
C GLN A 18 -10.58 0.95 2.66
N LYS A 19 -10.50 1.27 3.96
CA LYS A 19 -9.65 2.37 4.45
C LYS A 19 -8.17 2.12 4.17
N LEU A 20 -7.72 0.89 4.41
CA LEU A 20 -6.34 0.50 4.12
C LEU A 20 -6.04 0.57 2.62
N GLN A 21 -6.92 0.03 1.77
CA GLN A 21 -6.79 0.07 0.32
C GLN A 21 -6.66 1.52 -0.17
N TYR A 22 -7.49 2.43 0.34
CA TYR A 22 -7.45 3.85 -0.02
C TYR A 22 -6.10 4.50 0.31
N ILE A 23 -5.52 4.20 1.48
CA ILE A 23 -4.22 4.75 1.87
C ILE A 23 -3.11 4.20 0.97
N GLN A 24 -3.13 2.90 0.68
CA GLN A 24 -2.13 2.28 -0.19
C GLN A 24 -2.23 2.79 -1.64
N ASP A 25 -3.44 3.02 -2.15
CA ASP A 25 -3.69 3.59 -3.48
C ASP A 25 -3.09 5.00 -3.59
N VAL A 26 -3.42 5.89 -2.64
CA VAL A 26 -2.86 7.25 -2.59
C VAL A 26 -1.33 7.22 -2.43
N ALA A 27 -0.80 6.35 -1.57
CA ALA A 27 0.65 6.22 -1.40
C ALA A 27 1.33 5.74 -2.69
N SER A 28 0.73 4.79 -3.42
CA SER A 28 1.26 4.29 -4.68
C SER A 28 1.33 5.35 -5.77
N LEU A 29 0.30 6.21 -5.85
CA LEU A 29 0.26 7.35 -6.76
C LEU A 29 1.38 8.35 -6.43
N VAL A 30 1.53 8.72 -5.15
CA VAL A 30 2.57 9.66 -4.71
C VAL A 30 3.97 9.10 -4.95
N LEU A 31 4.20 7.82 -4.64
CA LEU A 31 5.48 7.16 -4.93
C LEU A 31 5.77 7.15 -6.44
N GLY A 32 4.75 6.97 -7.28
CA GLY A 32 4.87 7.02 -8.74
C GLY A 32 5.29 8.41 -9.23
N VAL A 33 4.72 9.47 -8.65
CA VAL A 33 5.14 10.86 -8.95
C VAL A 33 6.60 11.08 -8.56
N VAL A 34 7.00 10.67 -7.35
CA VAL A 34 8.39 10.85 -6.88
C VAL A 34 9.40 10.08 -7.75
N ALA A 35 9.07 8.84 -8.13
CA ALA A 35 9.88 8.03 -9.02
C ALA A 35 10.00 8.65 -10.43
N GLY A 36 8.91 9.23 -10.95
CA GLY A 36 8.87 9.95 -12.22
C GLY A 36 9.71 11.23 -12.22
N ILE A 37 9.60 12.07 -11.18
CA ILE A 37 10.39 13.32 -11.06
C ILE A 37 11.89 13.00 -10.99
N THR A 38 12.24 12.00 -10.17
CA THR A 38 13.65 11.63 -9.96
C THR A 38 14.23 10.90 -11.19
N THR A 39 13.41 10.65 -12.24
CA THR A 39 13.84 10.04 -13.50
C THR A 39 14.53 8.69 -13.27
N LEU A 40 14.07 7.90 -12.27
CA LEU A 40 14.64 6.58 -12.02
C LEU A 40 14.29 5.68 -13.21
N GLU A 41 15.30 4.99 -13.75
CA GLU A 41 15.09 3.99 -14.79
C GLU A 41 14.98 2.57 -14.21
N SER A 42 14.10 1.77 -14.81
CA SER A 42 14.07 0.31 -14.72
C SER A 42 14.03 -0.27 -13.29
N LEU A 43 15.03 -1.06 -12.87
CA LEU A 43 15.04 -1.75 -11.59
C LEU A 43 14.96 -0.81 -10.38
N ASN A 44 15.51 0.39 -10.51
CA ASN A 44 15.65 1.29 -9.37
C ASN A 44 14.30 1.87 -8.95
N GLY A 45 13.40 2.15 -9.90
CA GLY A 45 12.03 2.56 -9.58
C GLY A 45 11.19 1.40 -9.02
N PHE A 46 11.44 0.17 -9.43
CA PHE A 46 10.75 -0.99 -8.86
C PHE A 46 11.17 -1.26 -7.40
N LEU A 47 12.46 -1.13 -7.09
CA LEU A 47 12.97 -1.17 -5.72
C LEU A 47 12.39 -0.03 -4.86
N PHE A 48 12.27 1.17 -5.43
CA PHE A 48 11.67 2.31 -4.75
C PHE A 48 10.18 2.07 -4.41
N PHE A 49 9.43 1.46 -5.32
CA PHE A 49 8.05 1.05 -5.06
C PHE A 49 7.95 0.02 -3.94
N PHE A 50 8.74 -1.06 -4.00
CA PHE A 50 8.73 -2.09 -2.95
C PHE A 50 9.12 -1.52 -1.59
N GLY A 51 10.17 -0.69 -1.54
CA GLY A 51 10.61 -0.02 -0.31
C GLY A 51 9.56 0.94 0.23
N GLY A 52 9.00 1.80 -0.61
CA GLY A 52 8.00 2.80 -0.24
C GLY A 52 6.66 2.18 0.19
N LEU A 53 6.21 1.13 -0.49
CA LEU A 53 4.98 0.43 -0.11
C LEU A 53 5.16 -0.37 1.19
N SER A 54 6.32 -1.02 1.37
CA SER A 54 6.67 -1.69 2.63
C SER A 54 6.74 -0.69 3.79
N LEU A 55 7.31 0.50 3.56
CA LEU A 55 7.34 1.58 4.54
C LEU A 55 5.94 2.10 4.86
N THR A 56 5.08 2.28 3.86
CA THR A 56 3.67 2.70 4.05
C THR A 56 2.92 1.66 4.88
N ASN A 57 3.11 0.38 4.60
CA ASN A 57 2.54 -0.71 5.38
C ASN A 57 3.08 -0.68 6.82
N ALA A 58 4.39 -0.52 7.02
CA ALA A 58 5.01 -0.39 8.35
C ALA A 58 4.48 0.83 9.13
N ALA A 59 4.34 1.98 8.47
CA ALA A 59 3.75 3.18 9.05
C ALA A 59 2.29 2.95 9.45
N PHE A 60 1.52 2.25 8.63
CA PHE A 60 0.15 1.86 8.96
C PHE A 60 0.10 0.90 10.17
N TYR A 61 1.02 -0.07 10.25
CA TYR A 61 1.14 -0.96 11.42
C TYR A 61 1.50 -0.19 12.70
N LEU A 62 2.40 0.79 12.63
CA LEU A 62 2.81 1.59 13.78
C LEU A 62 1.73 2.57 14.24
N LEU A 63 1.07 3.25 13.31
CA LEU A 63 0.08 4.30 13.61
C LEU A 63 -1.29 3.73 13.97
N CYS A 64 -1.78 2.74 13.21
CA CYS A 64 -3.11 2.16 13.42
C CYS A 64 -3.08 0.90 14.29
N GLY A 65 -1.95 0.19 14.36
CA GLY A 65 -1.90 -1.12 15.00
C GLY A 65 -1.96 -1.10 16.52
N GLN A 66 -1.47 -0.03 17.20
CA GLN A 66 -1.47 0.12 18.68
C GLN A 66 -1.23 -1.23 19.44
N GLY A 67 -0.35 -2.09 18.92
CA GLY A 67 -0.02 -3.40 19.50
C GLY A 67 -1.11 -4.50 19.48
N ASN A 68 -2.25 -4.35 18.78
CA ASN A 68 -3.36 -5.33 18.81
C ASN A 68 -3.87 -5.73 17.40
N ILE A 69 -2.98 -6.22 16.55
CA ILE A 69 -3.30 -6.64 15.17
C ILE A 69 -4.07 -7.99 15.15
N GLU A 70 -3.86 -8.85 16.15
CA GLU A 70 -4.52 -10.16 16.29
C GLU A 70 -6.04 -10.09 16.54
N LYS A 71 -6.56 -8.90 16.83
CA LYS A 71 -8.00 -8.64 17.02
C LYS A 71 -8.69 -8.09 15.77
N PHE A 72 -7.97 -7.69 14.72
CA PHE A 72 -8.59 -7.03 13.56
C PHE A 72 -8.33 -7.73 12.23
N PHE A 73 -7.27 -8.54 12.10
CA PHE A 73 -6.96 -9.26 10.87
C PHE A 73 -6.58 -10.70 11.14
N GLN A 74 -7.21 -11.63 10.40
CA GLN A 74 -7.03 -13.07 10.55
C GLN A 74 -5.71 -13.55 9.92
N ASN A 75 -5.20 -12.84 8.89
CA ASN A 75 -3.87 -13.03 8.27
C ASN A 75 -3.34 -11.68 7.72
N PRO A 76 -2.79 -10.79 8.57
CA PRO A 76 -2.42 -9.43 8.19
C PRO A 76 -1.32 -9.37 7.12
N LEU A 77 -0.31 -10.23 7.19
CA LEU A 77 0.83 -10.13 6.27
C LEU A 77 0.48 -10.55 4.83
N GLN A 78 -0.44 -11.48 4.63
CA GLN A 78 -0.74 -12.00 3.30
C GLN A 78 -1.77 -11.13 2.56
N GLU A 79 -2.85 -10.70 3.24
CA GLU A 79 -3.84 -9.80 2.62
C GLU A 79 -3.30 -8.37 2.43
N ILE A 80 -2.51 -7.86 3.37
CA ILE A 80 -2.00 -6.47 3.27
C ILE A 80 -0.87 -6.38 2.24
N PHE A 81 -0.03 -7.40 2.16
CA PHE A 81 1.13 -7.39 1.27
C PHE A 81 0.79 -7.90 -0.14
N VAL A 82 0.04 -8.98 -0.30
CA VAL A 82 -0.24 -9.53 -1.65
C VAL A 82 -1.35 -8.77 -2.36
N GLU A 83 -2.48 -8.54 -1.69
CA GLU A 83 -3.64 -7.83 -2.28
C GLU A 83 -3.35 -6.33 -2.44
N GLY A 84 -2.70 -5.72 -1.44
CA GLY A 84 -2.27 -4.32 -1.51
C GLY A 84 -1.17 -4.07 -2.55
N LEU A 85 -0.13 -4.89 -2.62
CA LEU A 85 0.96 -4.66 -3.59
C LEU A 85 0.51 -4.91 -5.02
N ALA A 86 -0.21 -6.01 -5.29
CA ALA A 86 -0.67 -6.34 -6.63
C ALA A 86 -1.74 -5.37 -7.13
N GLY A 87 -2.64 -4.91 -6.24
CA GLY A 87 -3.69 -3.95 -6.59
C GLY A 87 -3.17 -2.54 -6.90
N ASN A 88 -2.11 -2.10 -6.22
CA ASN A 88 -1.61 -0.72 -6.33
C ASN A 88 -0.43 -0.58 -7.32
N LEU A 89 0.15 -1.69 -7.79
CA LEU A 89 1.22 -1.71 -8.80
C LEU A 89 0.84 -0.98 -10.12
N PRO A 90 -0.33 -1.22 -10.74
CA PRO A 90 -0.67 -0.55 -12.00
C PRO A 90 -0.85 0.97 -11.84
N GLY A 91 -1.42 1.42 -10.71
CA GLY A 91 -1.57 2.85 -10.41
C GLY A 91 -0.22 3.55 -10.26
N TYR A 92 0.73 2.91 -9.58
CA TYR A 92 2.10 3.38 -9.49
C TYR A 92 2.79 3.49 -10.86
N ILE A 93 2.75 2.42 -11.67
CA ILE A 93 3.41 2.39 -12.99
C ILE A 93 2.83 3.45 -13.92
N MET A 94 1.51 3.62 -13.92
CA MET A 94 0.83 4.65 -14.72
C MET A 94 1.36 6.04 -14.37
N MET A 95 1.41 6.38 -13.08
CA MET A 95 1.83 7.71 -12.65
C MET A 95 3.33 7.96 -12.85
N TRP A 96 4.14 6.92 -12.65
CA TRP A 96 5.58 6.96 -12.94
C TRP A 96 5.85 7.27 -14.42
N CYS A 97 5.23 6.53 -15.35
CA CYS A 97 5.40 6.75 -16.78
C CYS A 97 4.91 8.14 -17.22
N LEU A 98 3.76 8.59 -16.69
CA LEU A 98 3.18 9.89 -17.04
C LEU A 98 4.12 11.04 -16.66
N ILE A 99 4.60 11.04 -15.41
CA ILE A 99 5.48 12.12 -14.92
C ILE A 99 6.85 12.05 -15.58
N TYR A 100 7.39 10.85 -15.79
CA TYR A 100 8.65 10.68 -16.51
C TYR A 100 8.59 11.27 -17.93
N ALA A 101 7.52 10.97 -18.67
CA ALA A 101 7.31 11.52 -20.01
C ALA A 101 7.16 13.04 -19.99
N LEU A 102 6.45 13.57 -19.00
CA LEU A 102 6.23 15.02 -18.86
C LEU A 102 7.53 15.78 -18.56
N VAL A 103 8.35 15.27 -17.63
CA VAL A 103 9.67 15.85 -17.33
C VAL A 103 10.57 15.79 -18.56
N LYS A 104 10.64 14.63 -19.23
CA LYS A 104 11.45 14.45 -20.43
C LYS A 104 11.00 15.32 -21.59
N SER A 105 9.70 15.55 -21.74
CA SER A 105 9.15 16.43 -22.79
C SER A 105 9.42 17.91 -22.55
N SER A 106 9.73 18.30 -21.31
CA SER A 106 9.99 19.70 -20.93
C SER A 106 11.46 20.11 -21.02
N SER A 107 12.36 19.15 -21.26
CA SER A 107 13.80 19.36 -21.45
C SER A 107 14.19 19.29 -22.92
#